data_AF-A0A401NWZ6-F1
#
_entry.id   AF-A0A401NWZ6-F1
#
_cell.length_a   1.000
_cell.length_b   1.000
_cell.length_c   1.000
_cell.angle_alpha   90.00
_cell.angle_beta   90.00
_cell.angle_gamma   90.00
#
_symmetry.space_group_name_H-M   'P 1'
#
loop_
_entity.id
_entity.type
_entity.pdbx_description
1 polymer ?
#
loop_
_entity_poly.entity_id
_entity_poly.type
_entity_poly.pdbx_seq_one_letter_code
_entity_poly.pdbx_strand_id
1 'polypeptide(L)' 'MKNKAAKQKGKRKGAKDTAFGCDLGDYLQNSGQDVPQVLKSCAEFIEKHGIVDGVYRLSGITSNIQRLR' A
#
# COMPACT_ATOMS: atom_id res chain seq x y z
N MET A 1 13.56 4.94 35.79
CA MET A 1 13.37 4.94 34.32
C MET A 1 12.91 3.55 33.90
N LYS A 2 11.68 3.40 33.37
CA LYS A 2 11.12 2.10 32.96
C LYS A 2 11.18 2.00 31.43
N ASN A 3 12.16 1.26 30.91
CA ASN A 3 12.27 0.98 29.48
C ASN A 3 11.15 0.05 29.03
N LYS A 4 10.21 0.60 28.26
CA LYS A 4 9.10 -0.15 27.67
C LYS A 4 9.63 -0.85 26.42
N ALA A 5 9.99 -2.12 26.55
CA ALA A 5 10.43 -2.96 25.46
C ALA A 5 9.44 -2.90 24.28
N ALA A 6 9.95 -2.56 23.10
CA ALA A 6 9.19 -2.58 21.86
C ALA A 6 8.75 -4.03 21.59
N LYS A 7 7.46 -4.30 21.80
CA LYS A 7 6.84 -5.58 21.49
C LYS A 7 6.82 -5.74 19.97
N GLN A 8 7.87 -6.32 19.40
CA GLN A 8 7.84 -6.90 18.06
C GLN A 8 6.70 -7.92 18.03
N LYS A 9 5.55 -7.53 17.49
CA LYS A 9 4.48 -8.47 17.15
C LYS A 9 4.97 -9.24 15.92
N GLY A 10 5.51 -10.43 16.15
CA GLY A 10 5.74 -11.43 15.12
C GLY A 10 4.49 -11.56 14.24
N LYS A 11 4.64 -11.23 12.96
CA LYS A 11 3.56 -11.28 11.98
C LYS A 11 3.19 -12.76 11.80
N ARG A 12 1.95 -13.09 12.19
CA ARG A 12 1.38 -14.43 12.09
C ARG A 12 1.49 -14.92 10.65
N LYS A 13 2.12 -16.08 10.45
CA LYS A 13 1.95 -16.93 9.26
C LYS A 13 0.45 -17.14 9.07
N GLY A 14 -0.14 -16.52 8.05
CA GLY A 14 -1.59 -16.63 7.76
C GLY A 14 -2.31 -15.32 7.42
N ALA A 15 -1.65 -14.16 7.35
CA ALA A 15 -2.25 -12.96 6.77
C ALA A 15 -1.98 -12.96 5.26
N LYS A 16 -3.06 -13.11 4.46
CA LYS A 16 -3.10 -12.89 3.00
C LYS A 16 -2.19 -11.73 2.60
N ASP A 17 -1.46 -11.84 1.49
CA ASP A 17 -0.60 -10.81 0.90
C ASP A 17 -1.22 -9.41 0.91
N THR A 18 -1.13 -8.71 2.03
CA THR A 18 -1.71 -7.39 2.18
C THR A 18 -0.76 -6.43 1.50
N ALA A 19 -1.18 -5.83 0.39
CA ALA A 19 -0.41 -4.81 -0.32
C ALA A 19 -0.11 -3.56 0.53
N PHE A 20 -0.84 -3.36 1.64
CA PHE A 20 -0.70 -2.22 2.53
C PHE A 20 -0.18 -2.61 3.91
N GLY A 21 0.78 -1.83 4.44
CA GLY A 21 1.32 -2.00 5.79
C GLY A 21 2.28 -3.20 5.94
N CYS A 22 2.82 -3.71 4.83
CA CYS A 22 3.89 -4.70 4.79
C CYS A 22 5.22 -4.04 4.42
N ASP A 23 6.32 -4.77 4.64
CA ASP A 23 7.62 -4.38 4.13
C ASP A 23 7.64 -4.52 2.60
N LEU A 24 8.23 -3.53 1.91
CA LEU A 24 8.28 -3.51 0.45
C LEU A 24 9.15 -4.64 -0.10
N GLY A 25 10.30 -4.93 0.51
CA GLY A 25 11.20 -5.98 0.06
C GLY A 25 10.55 -7.36 0.17
N ASP A 26 9.93 -7.65 1.32
CA ASP A 26 9.17 -8.90 1.52
C ASP A 26 8.03 -9.02 0.49
N TYR A 27 7.31 -7.93 0.24
CA TYR A 27 6.19 -7.93 -0.71
C TYR A 27 6.65 -8.20 -2.15
N LEU A 28 7.74 -7.57 -2.59
CA LEU A 28 8.29 -7.79 -3.93
C LEU A 28 8.89 -9.17 -4.08
N GLN A 29 9.59 -9.67 -3.07
CA GLN A 29 10.14 -11.02 -3.05
C GLN A 29 9.03 -12.08 -3.12
N ASN A 30 7.93 -11.90 -2.37
CA ASN A 30 6.80 -12.83 -2.37
C ASN A 30 5.97 -12.77 -3.66
N SER A 31 5.81 -11.58 -4.24
CA SER A 31 5.04 -11.39 -5.47
C SER A 31 5.82 -11.68 -6.75
N GLY A 32 7.15 -11.72 -6.68
CA GLY A 32 8.03 -11.88 -7.85
C GLY A 32 7.96 -10.72 -8.83
N GLN A 33 7.55 -9.53 -8.37
CA GLN A 33 7.42 -8.33 -9.20
C GLN A 33 8.47 -7.28 -8.82
N ASP A 34 8.96 -6.53 -9.80
CA ASP A 34 9.90 -5.42 -9.56
C ASP A 34 9.24 -4.19 -8.94
N VAL A 35 7.92 -4.05 -9.13
CA VAL A 35 7.11 -2.93 -8.64
C VAL A 35 5.75 -3.48 -8.18
N PRO A 36 5.20 -3.03 -7.02
CA PRO A 36 3.89 -3.47 -6.55
C PRO A 36 2.77 -3.26 -7.57
N GLN A 37 1.93 -4.27 -7.77
CA GLN A 37 0.80 -4.20 -8.70
C GLN A 37 -0.12 -3.00 -8.44
N VAL A 38 -0.35 -2.64 -7.18
CA VAL A 38 -1.17 -1.46 -6.82
C VAL A 38 -0.59 -0.16 -7.39
N LEU A 39 0.74 -0.01 -7.40
CA LEU A 39 1.39 1.17 -7.96
C LEU A 39 1.25 1.21 -9.48
N LYS A 40 1.46 0.07 -10.16
CA LYS A 40 1.27 -0.02 -11.62
C LYS A 40 -0.15 0.35 -12.02
N SER A 41 -1.15 -0.32 -11.42
CA SER A 41 -2.56 -0.08 -11.75
C SER A 41 -2.99 1.37 -11.46
N CYS A 42 -2.55 1.96 -10.35
CA CYS A 42 -2.88 3.36 -10.04
C CYS A 42 -2.19 4.33 -11.00
N ALA A 43 -0.92 4.12 -11.33
CA ALA A 43 -0.18 4.97 -12.27
C ALA A 43 -0.81 4.95 -13.66
N GLU A 44 -1.02 3.75 -14.23
CA GLU A 44 -1.65 3.58 -15.54
C GLU A 44 -3.04 4.22 -15.62
N PHE A 45 -3.84 4.09 -14.55
CA PHE A 45 -5.16 4.71 -14.50
C PHE A 45 -5.08 6.24 -14.50
N ILE A 46 -4.16 6.82 -13.71
CA ILE A 46 -4.00 8.27 -13.63
C ILE A 46 -3.42 8.82 -14.94
N GLU A 47 -2.47 8.14 -15.57
CA GLU A 47 -1.94 8.53 -16.88
C GLU A 47 -3.03 8.56 -17.95
N LYS A 48 -3.93 7.58 -17.92
CA LYS A 48 -5.01 7.47 -18.91
C LYS A 48 -6.20 8.38 -18.64
N HIS A 49 -6.54 8.63 -17.37
CA HIS A 49 -7.81 9.24 -16.98
C HIS A 49 -7.70 10.42 -16.00
N GLY A 50 -6.54 10.59 -15.36
CA GLY A 50 -6.36 11.46 -14.19
C GLY A 50 -5.51 12.70 -14.44
N ILE A 51 -5.12 13.00 -15.68
CA ILE A 51 -4.39 14.23 -16.02
C ILE A 51 -5.37 15.42 -15.98
N VAL A 52 -5.63 15.91 -14.77
CA VAL A 52 -6.56 17.01 -14.45
C VAL A 52 -5.93 17.98 -13.44
N ASP A 53 -6.47 19.20 -13.32
CA ASP A 53 -5.99 20.13 -12.30
C ASP A 53 -6.17 19.55 -10.89
N GLY A 54 -5.12 19.68 -10.09
CA GLY A 54 -5.11 19.19 -8.73
C GLY A 54 -5.03 17.66 -8.58
N VAL A 55 -4.65 16.92 -9.62
CA VAL A 55 -4.25 15.51 -9.47
C VAL A 55 -3.20 15.38 -8.36
N TYR A 56 -3.33 14.35 -7.52
CA TYR A 56 -2.57 14.13 -6.28
C TYR A 56 -2.75 15.17 -5.15
N ARG A 57 -3.27 16.37 -5.43
CA ARG A 57 -3.53 17.43 -4.43
C ARG A 57 -4.93 17.33 -3.84
N LEU A 58 -5.94 17.08 -4.68
CA LEU A 58 -7.33 16.97 -4.26
C LEU A 58 -7.60 15.62 -3.60
N SER A 59 -8.26 15.64 -2.44
CA SER A 59 -8.58 14.44 -1.68
C SER A 59 -9.75 13.68 -2.29
N GLY A 60 -9.58 12.37 -2.46
CA GLY A 60 -10.67 11.45 -2.75
C GLY A 60 -11.58 11.23 -1.53
N ILE A 61 -12.77 10.68 -1.76
CA ILE A 61 -13.70 10.34 -0.68
C ILE A 61 -13.12 9.17 0.14
N THR A 62 -12.98 9.36 1.46
CA THR A 62 -12.34 8.38 2.37
C THR A 62 -12.96 6.99 2.28
N SER A 63 -14.29 6.88 2.21
CA SER A 63 -14.97 5.58 2.12
C SER A 63 -14.66 4.84 0.81
N ASN A 64 -14.49 5.56 -0.30
CA ASN A 64 -14.08 4.96 -1.58
C ASN A 64 -12.64 4.43 -1.49
N ILE A 65 -11.73 5.18 -0.85
CA ILE A 65 -10.33 4.78 -0.66
C ILE A 65 -10.24 3.52 0.21
N GLN A 66 -10.98 3.47 1.31
CA GLN A 66 -10.99 2.28 2.19
C GLN A 66 -11.54 1.03 1.50
N ARG A 67 -12.47 1.19 0.55
CA ARG A 67 -12.99 0.05 -0.23
C ARG A 67 -11.98 -0.49 -1.26
N LEU A 68 -11.05 0.34 -1.73
CA LEU A 68 -9.99 -0.05 -2.66
C LEU A 68 -8.77 -0.66 -1.96
N ARG A 69 -8.66 -0.47 -0.64
CA ARG A 69 -7.56 -0.93 0.21
C ARG A 69 -7.78 -2.35 0.72
#